data_AF-B6BIB9-F1
#
_entry.id   AF-B6BIB9-F1
#
_cell.length_a   1.000
_cell.length_b   1.000
_cell.length_c   1.000
_cell.angle_alpha   90.00
_cell.angle_beta   90.00
_cell.angle_gamma   90.00
#
_symmetry.space_group_name_H-M   'P 1'
#
loop_
_entity.id
_entity.type
_entity.pdbx_description
1 polymer ?
#
loop_
_entity_poly.entity_id
_entity_poly.type
_entity_poly.pdbx_seq_one_letter_code
_entity_poly.pdbx_strand_id
1 'polypeptide(L)'
;MKRKENSDETRAKQYLQTLPHTKIEYEPLGNVTPDFLIDGKVAVEVRRLNRNYKSKSNGNLVSIDSPLVDNIDELHKNIQLLIDEKNEKIDKNFPVYSQWWLILVDYITNGMDTQAFEKVKKIPFKKHKFTKVIILSHDGNFRAFKL
;
A
#
# COMPACT_ATOMS: atom_id res chain seq x y z
N MET A 1 22.53 10.16 3.21
CA MET A 1 22.80 8.76 3.60
C MET A 1 21.48 8.00 3.54
N LYS A 2 21.41 6.84 2.88
CA LYS A 2 20.19 6.02 2.87
C LYS A 2 19.98 5.42 4.25
N ARG A 3 18.73 5.37 4.72
CA ARG A 3 18.47 4.64 5.97
C ARG A 3 18.51 3.13 5.73
N LYS A 4 18.42 2.36 6.81
CA LYS A 4 18.17 0.93 6.72
C LYS A 4 16.69 0.71 6.37
N GLU A 5 16.43 -0.25 5.47
CA GLU A 5 15.10 -0.78 5.19
C GLU A 5 14.43 -1.22 6.49
N ASN A 6 13.18 -0.80 6.72
CA ASN A 6 12.38 -1.38 7.80
C ASN A 6 11.80 -2.74 7.37
N SER A 7 11.14 -3.45 8.28
CA SER A 7 10.57 -4.77 7.99
C SER A 7 9.57 -4.77 6.84
N ASP A 8 8.75 -3.71 6.73
CA ASP A 8 7.69 -3.59 5.73
C ASP A 8 8.29 -3.36 4.33
N GLU A 9 9.32 -2.51 4.23
CA GLU A 9 10.07 -2.28 3.00
C GLU A 9 10.93 -3.46 2.59
N THR A 10 11.57 -4.14 3.54
CA THR A 10 12.33 -5.36 3.27
C THR A 10 11.43 -6.39 2.59
N ARG A 11 10.20 -6.52 3.07
CA ARG A 11 9.21 -7.44 2.55
C ARG A 11 8.65 -7.00 1.19
N ALA A 12 8.38 -5.72 1.04
CA ALA A 12 8.03 -5.13 -0.25
C ALA A 12 9.11 -5.40 -1.30
N LYS A 13 10.39 -5.20 -0.94
CA LYS A 13 11.54 -5.47 -1.80
C LYS A 13 11.64 -6.95 -2.20
N GLN A 14 11.45 -7.88 -1.24
CA GLN A 14 11.40 -9.31 -1.53
C GLN A 14 10.33 -9.64 -2.57
N TYR A 15 9.11 -9.10 -2.39
CA TYR A 15 8.06 -9.26 -3.40
C TYR A 15 8.47 -8.67 -4.75
N LEU A 16 8.98 -7.44 -4.77
CA LEU A 16 9.41 -6.79 -6.00
C LEU A 16 10.45 -7.66 -6.72
N GLN A 17 11.44 -8.21 -6.02
CA GLN A 17 12.46 -9.10 -6.59
C GLN A 17 11.91 -10.37 -7.26
N THR A 18 10.67 -10.78 -6.97
CA THR A 18 10.01 -11.91 -7.66
C THR A 18 9.45 -11.53 -9.04
N LEU A 19 9.27 -10.24 -9.31
CA LEU A 19 8.72 -9.73 -10.56
C LEU A 19 9.79 -9.64 -11.65
N PRO A 20 9.40 -9.74 -12.93
CA PRO A 20 10.33 -9.54 -14.04
C PRO A 20 10.67 -8.05 -14.18
N HIS A 21 11.81 -7.63 -13.63
CA HIS A 21 12.45 -6.33 -13.83
C HIS A 21 13.96 -6.50 -13.80
N THR A 22 14.69 -5.43 -14.12
CA THR A 22 16.16 -5.47 -14.18
C THR A 22 16.80 -4.82 -12.95
N LYS A 23 16.14 -3.80 -12.38
CA LYS A 23 16.72 -3.00 -11.30
C LYS A 23 15.65 -2.51 -10.32
N ILE A 24 15.96 -2.64 -9.03
CA ILE A 24 15.24 -1.98 -7.92
C ILE A 24 16.20 -1.04 -7.20
N GLU A 25 15.82 0.23 -7.09
CA GLU A 25 16.53 1.24 -6.31
C GLU A 25 15.74 1.55 -5.05
N TYR A 26 16.35 1.33 -3.87
CA TYR A 26 15.78 1.74 -2.59
C TYR A 26 16.13 3.19 -2.27
N GLU A 27 15.16 3.98 -1.82
CA GLU A 27 15.26 5.42 -1.52
C GLU A 27 16.02 6.21 -2.60
N PRO A 28 15.51 6.27 -3.85
CA PRO A 28 16.17 6.98 -4.94
C PRO A 28 16.38 8.47 -4.65
N LEU A 29 15.52 9.08 -3.80
CA LEU A 29 15.58 10.50 -3.44
C LEU A 29 15.99 10.76 -1.98
N GLY A 30 16.30 9.71 -1.21
CA GLY A 30 16.71 9.78 0.20
C GLY A 30 15.59 10.20 1.16
N ASN A 31 15.04 9.24 1.92
CA ASN A 31 13.92 9.42 2.88
C ASN A 31 12.77 10.33 2.39
N VAL A 32 12.55 10.36 1.06
CA VAL A 32 11.50 11.09 0.34
C VAL A 32 10.90 10.09 -0.65
N THR A 33 9.59 10.16 -0.84
CA THR A 33 8.86 9.27 -1.76
C THR A 33 9.43 9.35 -3.19
N PRO A 34 9.53 8.25 -3.95
CA PRO A 34 9.11 6.90 -3.58
C PRO A 34 10.12 6.15 -2.68
N ASP A 35 9.63 5.11 -2.00
CA ASP A 35 10.48 4.20 -1.23
C ASP A 35 11.33 3.30 -2.16
N PHE A 36 10.76 2.89 -3.31
CA PHE A 36 11.50 2.17 -4.35
C PHE A 36 11.25 2.75 -5.74
N LEU A 37 12.23 2.57 -6.63
CA LEU A 37 12.12 2.85 -8.06
C LEU A 37 12.53 1.61 -8.86
N ILE A 38 11.64 1.13 -9.72
CA ILE A 38 11.88 -0.05 -10.57
C ILE A 38 12.18 0.43 -11.98
N ASP A 39 13.29 -0.05 -12.54
CA ASP A 39 13.76 0.22 -13.91
C ASP A 39 13.73 1.72 -14.31
N GLY A 40 13.92 2.62 -13.33
CA GLY A 40 13.86 4.06 -13.52
C GLY A 40 12.48 4.64 -13.86
N LYS A 41 11.41 3.83 -13.84
CA LYS A 41 10.09 4.19 -14.41
C LYS A 41 8.92 4.05 -13.45
N VAL A 42 8.94 3.03 -12.60
CA VAL A 42 7.83 2.70 -11.69
C VAL A 42 8.21 3.09 -10.28
N ALA A 43 7.59 4.14 -9.77
CA ALA A 43 7.71 4.58 -8.39
C ALA A 43 6.82 3.72 -7.48
N VAL A 44 7.37 3.26 -6.36
CA VAL A 44 6.66 2.42 -5.40
C VAL A 44 6.72 3.04 -4.02
N GLU A 45 5.55 3.24 -3.42
CA GLU A 45 5.39 3.62 -2.02
C GLU A 45 4.98 2.39 -1.21
N VAL A 46 5.55 2.24 -0.01
CA VAL A 46 5.23 1.15 0.92
C VAL A 46 4.49 1.70 2.13
N ARG A 47 3.45 1.01 2.55
CA ARG A 47 2.66 1.38 3.72
C ARG A 47 2.15 0.15 4.45
N ARG A 48 2.05 0.25 5.78
CA ARG A 48 1.37 -0.76 6.58
C ARG A 48 -0.14 -0.59 6.49
N LEU A 49 -0.86 -1.66 6.16
CA LEU A 49 -2.29 -1.76 6.37
C LEU A 49 -2.51 -2.19 7.83
N ASN A 50 -2.96 -1.25 8.66
CA ASN A 50 -3.21 -1.47 10.09
C ASN A 50 -4.65 -1.06 10.47
N ARG A 51 -5.12 -1.51 11.65
CA ARG A 51 -6.49 -1.26 12.17
C ARG A 51 -6.71 0.19 12.60
N ASN A 52 -5.64 0.98 12.69
CA ASN A 52 -5.62 2.28 13.34
C ASN A 52 -5.75 3.44 12.35
N TYR A 53 -6.53 3.26 11.28
CA TYR A 53 -6.77 4.37 10.37
C TYR A 53 -7.84 5.29 10.96
N LYS A 54 -7.34 6.32 11.66
CA LYS A 54 -8.13 7.36 12.32
C LYS A 54 -8.96 8.09 11.26
N SER A 55 -10.24 7.76 11.12
CA SER A 55 -11.16 8.67 10.46
C SER A 55 -11.25 9.93 11.34
N LYS A 56 -10.78 11.08 10.85
CA LYS A 56 -11.10 12.36 11.48
C LYS A 56 -12.58 12.66 11.20
N SER A 57 -13.48 12.09 12.01
CA SER A 57 -14.83 12.65 12.17
C SER A 57 -14.97 13.16 13.60
N ASN A 58 -15.11 14.48 13.76
CA ASN A 58 -15.52 15.16 14.99
C ASN A 58 -14.74 14.83 16.28
N GLY A 59 -13.41 14.68 16.22
CA GLY A 59 -12.55 14.70 17.41
C GLY A 59 -12.60 13.48 18.33
N ASN A 60 -13.47 12.51 18.09
CA ASN A 60 -13.55 11.27 18.88
C ASN A 60 -12.81 10.12 18.19
N LEU A 61 -11.92 9.49 18.93
CA LEU A 61 -11.21 8.28 18.53
C LEU A 61 -12.20 7.11 18.55
N VAL A 62 -12.41 6.46 17.40
CA VAL A 62 -13.11 5.17 17.35
C VAL A 62 -12.04 4.10 17.12
N SER A 63 -11.81 3.26 18.13
CA SER A 63 -11.11 1.99 17.95
C SER A 63 -12.04 1.05 17.19
N ILE A 64 -11.58 0.52 16.06
CA ILE A 64 -12.32 -0.52 15.36
C ILE A 64 -11.98 -1.84 16.08
N ASP A 65 -12.73 -2.13 17.14
CA ASP A 65 -12.56 -3.34 17.96
C ASP A 65 -13.19 -4.59 17.32
N SER A 66 -13.86 -4.45 16.16
CA SER A 66 -14.43 -5.56 15.39
C SER A 66 -13.39 -6.20 14.45
N PRO A 67 -13.44 -7.52 14.17
CA PRO A 67 -12.61 -8.14 13.13
C PRO A 67 -12.89 -7.48 11.77
N LEU A 68 -12.02 -6.54 11.35
CA LEU A 68 -12.08 -5.85 10.05
C LEU A 68 -12.26 -6.79 8.85
N VAL A 69 -11.85 -8.05 9.01
CA VAL A 69 -11.87 -9.07 7.95
C VAL A 69 -13.29 -9.46 7.53
N ASP A 70 -14.26 -9.36 8.44
CA ASP A 70 -15.67 -9.69 8.15
C ASP A 70 -16.45 -8.50 7.57
N ASN A 71 -15.90 -7.28 7.68
CA ASN A 71 -16.52 -6.05 7.20
C ASN A 71 -15.79 -5.49 5.97
N ILE A 72 -16.15 -6.03 4.81
CA ILE A 72 -15.56 -5.66 3.50
C ILE A 72 -15.63 -4.14 3.24
N ASP A 73 -16.71 -3.48 3.62
CA ASP A 73 -16.86 -2.03 3.42
C ASP A 73 -15.89 -1.23 4.28
N GLU A 74 -15.59 -1.69 5.48
CA GLU A 74 -14.66 -1.03 6.39
C GLU A 74 -13.21 -1.22 5.95
N LEU A 75 -12.87 -2.42 5.48
CA LEU A 75 -11.59 -2.70 4.85
C LEU A 75 -11.40 -1.86 3.57
N HIS A 76 -12.44 -1.75 2.72
CA HIS A 76 -12.40 -0.88 1.54
C HIS A 76 -12.16 0.58 1.94
N LYS A 77 -12.91 1.11 2.93
CA LYS A 77 -12.72 2.47 3.45
C LYS A 77 -11.31 2.69 3.98
N ASN A 78 -10.75 1.73 4.72
CA ASN A 78 -9.38 1.83 5.24
C ASN A 78 -8.36 1.93 4.09
N ILE A 79 -8.47 1.07 3.08
CA ILE A 79 -7.60 1.12 1.89
C ILE A 79 -7.79 2.43 1.12
N GLN A 80 -9.04 2.92 0.96
CA GLN A 80 -9.32 4.20 0.32
C GLN A 80 -8.66 5.36 1.06
N LEU A 81 -8.77 5.40 2.39
CA LEU A 81 -8.14 6.45 3.21
C LEU A 81 -6.61 6.43 3.09
N LEU A 82 -6.01 5.24 3.04
CA LEU A 82 -4.57 5.07 2.77
C LEU A 82 -4.18 5.58 1.38
N ILE A 83 -4.99 5.30 0.37
CA ILE A 83 -4.80 5.83 -0.99
C ILE A 83 -4.84 7.36 -0.96
N ASP A 84 -5.83 7.96 -0.29
CA ASP A 84 -6.00 9.41 -0.21
C ASP A 84 -4.80 10.08 0.48
N GLU A 85 -4.36 9.59 1.64
CA GLU A 85 -3.14 10.09 2.34
C GLU A 85 -1.92 10.00 1.43
N LYS A 86 -1.77 8.88 0.71
CA LYS A 86 -0.58 8.67 -0.11
C LYS A 86 -0.63 9.43 -1.42
N ASN A 87 -1.80 9.70 -1.98
CA ASN A 87 -1.92 10.62 -3.10
C ASN A 87 -1.29 11.97 -2.73
N GLU A 88 -1.72 12.59 -1.64
CA GLU A 88 -1.19 13.89 -1.18
C GLU A 88 0.34 13.84 -0.98
N LYS A 89 0.85 12.74 -0.42
CA LYS A 89 2.30 12.56 -0.20
C LYS A 89 3.08 12.53 -1.52
N ILE A 90 2.55 11.87 -2.55
CA ILE A 90 3.26 11.71 -3.82
C ILE A 90 3.12 12.91 -4.75
N ASP A 91 2.20 13.85 -4.51
CA ASP A 91 1.88 14.98 -5.39
C ASP A 91 3.10 15.70 -5.96
N LYS A 92 4.09 16.00 -5.10
CA LYS A 92 5.31 16.72 -5.50
C LYS A 92 6.13 15.98 -6.54
N ASN A 93 6.18 14.65 -6.44
CA ASN A 93 7.01 13.80 -7.29
C ASN A 93 6.18 13.04 -8.33
N PHE A 94 4.85 13.14 -8.29
CA PHE A 94 3.94 12.44 -9.18
C PHE A 94 4.30 12.58 -10.66
N PRO A 95 4.52 13.80 -11.22
CA PRO A 95 4.79 13.96 -12.65
C PRO A 95 6.16 13.42 -13.09
N VAL A 96 7.04 13.08 -12.15
CA VAL A 96 8.40 12.59 -12.46
C VAL A 96 8.37 11.15 -12.99
N TYR A 97 7.39 10.34 -12.57
CA TYR A 97 7.37 8.91 -12.86
C TYR A 97 6.14 8.52 -13.67
N SER A 98 6.34 7.61 -14.63
CA SER A 98 5.28 7.15 -15.53
C SER A 98 4.20 6.30 -14.85
N GLN A 99 4.55 5.64 -13.75
CA GLN A 99 3.65 4.78 -12.99
C GLN A 99 3.96 4.87 -11.50
N TRP A 100 2.89 4.80 -10.72
CA TRP A 100 2.94 4.71 -9.26
C TRP A 100 2.24 3.45 -8.78
N TRP A 101 2.92 2.65 -7.97
CA TRP A 101 2.35 1.50 -7.27
C TRP A 101 2.33 1.76 -5.77
N LEU A 102 1.30 1.26 -5.09
CA LEU A 102 1.18 1.28 -3.64
C LEU A 102 1.24 -0.16 -3.12
N ILE A 103 2.21 -0.44 -2.25
CA ILE A 103 2.33 -1.72 -1.55
C ILE A 103 1.82 -1.55 -0.12
N LEU A 104 0.79 -2.31 0.23
CA LEU A 104 0.17 -2.40 1.55
C LEU A 104 0.61 -3.68 2.24
N VAL A 105 1.41 -3.59 3.31
CA VAL A 105 1.77 -4.76 4.14
C VAL A 105 0.67 -4.97 5.17
N ASP A 106 -0.04 -6.08 5.06
CA ASP A 106 -1.20 -6.47 5.86
C ASP A 106 -0.78 -7.10 7.21
N TYR A 107 -1.18 -6.41 8.29
CA TYR A 107 -1.03 -6.85 9.68
C TYR A 107 -2.38 -7.11 10.36
N ILE A 108 -3.50 -7.03 9.62
CA ILE A 108 -4.84 -6.98 10.22
C ILE A 108 -5.73 -8.15 9.83
N THR A 109 -5.52 -8.70 8.64
CA THR A 109 -6.34 -9.79 8.14
C THR A 109 -5.69 -11.16 8.32
N ASN A 110 -4.47 -11.20 8.86
CA ASN A 110 -3.71 -12.42 9.13
C ASN A 110 -3.65 -13.34 7.90
N GLY A 111 -3.55 -12.74 6.71
CA GLY A 111 -3.78 -13.41 5.43
C GLY A 111 -5.25 -13.38 5.04
N MET A 112 -5.68 -12.24 4.47
CA MET A 112 -7.01 -12.07 3.88
C MET A 112 -7.36 -13.30 3.05
N ASP A 113 -8.47 -13.95 3.40
CA ASP A 113 -8.95 -15.04 2.57
C ASP A 113 -9.23 -14.54 1.15
N THR A 114 -9.16 -15.45 0.18
CA THR A 114 -9.31 -15.08 -1.23
C THR A 114 -10.67 -14.47 -1.53
N GLN A 115 -11.73 -14.87 -0.81
CA GLN A 115 -13.08 -14.39 -1.07
C GLN A 115 -13.26 -12.94 -0.62
N ALA A 116 -12.75 -12.58 0.56
CA ALA A 116 -12.76 -11.21 1.07
C ALA A 116 -11.97 -10.28 0.14
N PHE A 117 -10.80 -10.71 -0.33
CA PHE A 117 -10.00 -9.96 -1.29
C PHE A 117 -10.74 -9.73 -2.61
N GLU A 118 -11.38 -10.76 -3.16
CA GLU A 118 -12.17 -10.64 -4.39
C GLU A 118 -13.42 -9.77 -4.21
N LYS A 119 -14.00 -9.70 -3.00
CA LYS A 119 -15.09 -8.75 -2.69
C LYS A 119 -14.58 -7.31 -2.66
N VAL A 120 -13.49 -7.03 -1.95
CA VAL A 120 -12.89 -5.68 -1.87
C VAL A 120 -12.48 -5.17 -3.24
N LYS A 121 -11.84 -6.01 -4.05
CA LYS A 121 -11.40 -5.69 -5.41
C LYS A 121 -12.55 -5.28 -6.35
N LYS A 122 -13.77 -5.76 -6.10
CA LYS A 122 -14.96 -5.39 -6.89
C LYS A 122 -15.53 -4.02 -6.51
N ILE A 123 -15.14 -3.46 -5.37
CA ILE A 123 -15.58 -2.14 -4.94
C ILE A 123 -14.64 -1.10 -5.56
N PRO A 124 -15.16 -0.13 -6.34
CA PRO A 124 -14.33 0.87 -6.99
C PRO A 124 -13.66 1.78 -5.96
N PHE A 125 -12.35 2.00 -6.11
CA PHE A 125 -11.62 3.04 -5.40
C PHE A 125 -11.77 4.37 -6.14
N LYS A 126 -11.93 5.46 -5.40
CA LYS A 126 -12.10 6.80 -5.95
C LYS A 126 -10.77 7.55 -5.90
N LYS A 127 -10.60 8.54 -6.78
CA LYS A 127 -9.51 9.53 -6.73
C LYS A 127 -8.13 8.92 -6.44
N HIS A 128 -7.64 7.99 -7.26
CA HIS A 128 -6.33 7.37 -7.05
C HIS A 128 -5.33 7.81 -8.12
N LYS A 129 -4.10 8.11 -7.69
CA LYS A 129 -2.95 8.35 -8.58
C LYS A 129 -2.14 7.07 -8.84
N PHE A 130 -2.35 6.04 -8.02
CA PHE A 130 -1.72 4.74 -8.17
C PHE A 130 -2.38 3.95 -9.30
N THR A 131 -1.54 3.34 -10.12
CA THR A 131 -1.93 2.43 -11.22
C THR A 131 -2.12 0.98 -10.74
N LYS A 132 -1.59 0.66 -9.56
CA LYS A 132 -1.63 -0.69 -8.98
C LYS A 132 -1.56 -0.61 -7.45
N VAL A 133 -2.36 -1.43 -6.78
CA VAL A 133 -2.28 -1.66 -5.33
C VAL A 133 -1.97 -3.14 -5.09
N ILE A 134 -0.97 -3.40 -4.25
CA ILE A 134 -0.53 -4.74 -3.88
C ILE A 134 -0.72 -4.89 -2.37
N ILE A 135 -1.39 -5.94 -1.93
CA ILE A 135 -1.52 -6.31 -0.52
C ILE A 135 -0.59 -7.49 -0.24
N LEU A 136 0.44 -7.26 0.57
CA LEU A 136 1.36 -8.30 1.03
C LEU A 136 0.90 -8.77 2.41
N SER A 137 0.63 -10.06 2.58
CA SER A 137 0.43 -10.62 3.93
C SER A 137 1.67 -10.44 4.79
N HIS A 138 1.59 -10.73 6.09
CA HIS A 138 2.76 -10.78 6.97
C HIS A 138 3.56 -12.10 6.90
N ASP A 139 3.01 -13.20 6.35
CA ASP A 139 3.65 -14.54 6.38
C ASP A 139 4.59 -14.83 5.20
N GLY A 140 4.16 -14.64 3.96
CA GLY A 140 4.99 -14.61 2.75
C GLY A 140 4.15 -14.31 1.51
N ASN A 141 2.85 -14.55 1.64
CA ASN A 141 1.88 -14.53 0.57
C ASN A 141 1.57 -13.11 0.10
N PHE A 142 1.18 -12.96 -1.15
CA PHE A 142 0.78 -11.66 -1.69
C PHE A 142 -0.44 -11.77 -2.59
N ARG A 143 -1.19 -10.67 -2.66
CA ARG A 143 -2.30 -10.48 -3.58
C ARG A 143 -2.18 -9.10 -4.21
N ALA A 144 -2.43 -8.97 -5.50
CA ALA A 144 -2.30 -7.70 -6.21
C ALA A 144 -3.52 -7.43 -7.07
N PHE A 145 -3.88 -6.15 -7.21
CA PHE A 145 -4.93 -5.72 -8.13
C PHE A 145 -4.55 -4.40 -8.79
N LYS A 146 -5.06 -4.22 -10.00
CA LYS A 146 -4.99 -2.93 -10.70
C LYS A 146 -6.18 -2.10 -10.26
N LEU A 147 -5.95 -0.81 -10.04
CA LEU A 147 -7.00 0.18 -9.81
C LEU A 147 -7.53 0.69 -11.15
#